data_AF-A0AAD5MAW8-F1
#
_entry.id   AF-A0AAD5MAW8-F1
#
_cell.length_a   1.000
_cell.length_b   1.000
_cell.length_c   1.000
_cell.angle_alpha   90.00
_cell.angle_beta   90.00
_cell.angle_gamma   90.00
#
_symmetry.space_group_name_H-M   'P 1'
#
loop_
_entity.id
_entity.type
_entity.pdbx_description
1 polymer ?
#
loop_
_entity_poly.entity_id
_entity_poly.type
_entity_poly.pdbx_seq_one_letter_code
_entity_poly.pdbx_strand_id
1 'polypeptide(L)'
;MAGSTPFDMSPYLSIFGTTRIPKKGCDEIRYGSTNENQQRHIIVLHNGHVFTMPVLSPSREPLSLSALTAMFISIIKRSPERLSHSVGIVSSDNRDRWAELYEQLKAHPTNSAHLSCIEDALFAVCLDQEFEP
;
A
#
# COMPACT_ATOMS: atom_id res chain seq x y z
N MET A 1 23.84 19.48 -16.33
CA MET A 1 22.59 19.53 -17.10
C MET A 1 22.79 18.67 -18.34
N ALA A 2 22.12 17.53 -18.44
CA ALA A 2 22.08 16.80 -19.71
C ALA A 2 21.30 17.66 -20.71
N GLY A 3 21.86 17.92 -21.89
CA GLY A 3 21.35 18.90 -22.87
C GLY A 3 19.99 18.56 -23.45
N SER A 4 19.94 18.18 -24.73
CA SER A 4 18.70 17.91 -25.49
C SER A 4 18.41 16.41 -25.67
N THR A 5 19.11 15.54 -24.95
CA THR A 5 18.96 14.08 -25.09
C THR A 5 17.72 13.63 -24.30
N PRO A 6 16.74 12.97 -24.93
CA PRO A 6 15.59 12.44 -24.23
C PRO A 6 16.00 11.30 -23.27
N PHE A 7 15.39 11.27 -22.10
CA PHE A 7 15.56 10.21 -21.11
C PHE A 7 14.50 9.13 -21.26
N ASP A 8 14.82 7.92 -20.82
CA ASP A 8 13.83 6.87 -20.66
C ASP A 8 12.83 7.24 -19.55
N MET A 9 11.54 7.14 -19.89
CA MET A 9 10.41 7.42 -18.99
C MET A 9 9.66 6.15 -18.61
N SER A 10 10.11 4.97 -19.06
CA SER A 10 9.51 3.68 -18.70
C SER A 10 9.38 3.46 -17.17
N PRO A 11 10.30 3.93 -16.29
CA PRO A 11 10.16 3.72 -14.84
C PRO A 11 8.93 4.36 -14.23
N TYR A 12 8.38 5.43 -14.83
CA TYR A 12 7.18 6.09 -14.31
C TYR A 12 5.94 5.18 -14.33
N LEU A 13 5.93 4.17 -15.20
CA LEU A 13 4.85 3.16 -15.25
C LEU A 13 4.89 2.19 -14.07
N SER A 14 5.99 2.17 -13.31
CA SER A 14 6.22 1.23 -12.21
C SER A 14 6.14 1.88 -10.83
N ILE A 15 5.82 3.18 -10.74
CA ILE A 15 5.78 3.90 -9.45
C ILE A 15 4.50 3.59 -8.67
N PHE A 16 3.35 3.68 -9.32
CA PHE A 16 2.05 3.52 -8.68
C PHE A 16 1.49 2.11 -8.87
N GLY A 17 0.73 1.63 -7.89
CA GLY A 17 0.07 0.33 -7.94
C GLY A 17 1.03 -0.86 -7.96
N THR A 18 2.30 -0.62 -7.62
CA THR A 18 3.38 -1.61 -7.75
C THR A 18 3.80 -2.11 -6.39
N THR A 19 3.76 -3.43 -6.21
CA THR A 19 4.06 -4.09 -4.94
C THR A 19 5.05 -5.22 -5.13
N ARG A 20 6.04 -5.31 -4.24
CA ARG A 20 6.96 -6.45 -4.15
C ARG A 20 6.32 -7.58 -3.35
N ILE A 21 6.09 -8.71 -4.00
CA ILE A 21 5.50 -9.92 -3.43
C ILE A 21 6.62 -10.82 -2.91
N PRO A 22 6.64 -11.16 -1.62
CA PRO A 22 7.69 -12.01 -1.07
C PRO A 22 7.57 -13.44 -1.61
N LYS A 23 8.68 -14.01 -2.04
CA LYS A 23 8.79 -15.39 -2.51
C LYS A 23 10.12 -15.98 -2.07
N LYS A 24 10.10 -17.27 -1.73
CA LYS A 24 11.30 -17.97 -1.27
C LYS A 24 12.36 -17.96 -2.38
N GLY A 25 13.59 -17.55 -2.05
CA GLY A 25 14.70 -17.43 -3.00
C GLY A 25 14.73 -16.13 -3.81
N CYS A 26 13.63 -15.75 -4.47
CA CYS A 26 13.57 -14.49 -5.24
C CYS A 26 12.15 -13.93 -5.26
N ASP A 27 11.99 -12.71 -4.74
CA ASP A 27 10.73 -11.99 -4.74
C ASP A 27 10.27 -11.61 -6.16
N GLU A 28 8.96 -11.41 -6.30
CA GLU A 28 8.35 -10.96 -7.55
C GLU A 28 7.88 -9.50 -7.43
N ILE A 29 7.94 -8.75 -8.52
CA ILE A 29 7.35 -7.41 -8.58
C ILE A 29 6.05 -7.50 -9.37
N ARG A 30 4.93 -7.15 -8.73
CA ARG A 30 3.66 -6.96 -9.43
C ARG A 30 3.55 -5.49 -9.81
N TYR A 31 3.64 -5.20 -11.11
CA TYR A 31 3.53 -3.83 -11.62
C TYR A 31 2.07 -3.40 -11.73
N GLY A 32 1.79 -2.18 -11.28
CA GLY A 32 0.46 -1.58 -11.39
C GLY A 32 0.01 -1.37 -12.83
N SER A 33 0.95 -1.05 -13.73
CA SER A 33 0.70 -0.85 -15.17
C SER A 33 0.19 -2.08 -15.90
N THR A 34 0.48 -3.28 -15.39
CA THR A 34 0.03 -4.56 -15.94
C THR A 34 -1.17 -5.14 -15.20
N ASN A 35 -1.67 -4.45 -14.17
CA ASN A 35 -2.76 -4.96 -13.36
C ASN A 35 -4.11 -4.74 -14.06
N GLU A 36 -4.85 -5.83 -14.28
CA GLU A 36 -6.20 -5.80 -14.85
C GLU A 36 -7.18 -5.08 -13.91
N ASN A 37 -6.96 -5.19 -12.60
CA ASN A 37 -7.68 -4.44 -11.59
C ASN A 37 -7.10 -3.03 -11.50
N GLN A 38 -7.64 -2.13 -12.32
CA GLN A 38 -7.23 -0.74 -12.31
C GLN A 38 -7.52 -0.10 -10.94
N GLN A 39 -6.45 0.17 -10.19
CA GLN A 39 -6.47 0.59 -8.80
C GLN A 39 -7.06 2.00 -8.64
N ARG A 40 -7.90 2.20 -7.61
CA ARG A 40 -8.56 3.50 -7.33
C ARG A 40 -8.43 3.94 -5.88
N HIS A 41 -7.71 3.17 -5.08
CA HIS A 41 -7.55 3.39 -3.65
C HIS A 41 -6.08 3.45 -3.27
N ILE A 42 -5.85 4.01 -2.10
CA ILE A 42 -4.58 3.93 -1.39
C ILE A 42 -4.82 3.11 -0.12
N ILE A 43 -3.73 2.73 0.54
CA ILE A 43 -3.79 2.31 1.94
C ILE A 43 -3.27 3.42 2.85
N VAL A 44 -3.87 3.53 4.02
CA VAL A 44 -3.46 4.45 5.08
C VAL A 44 -3.06 3.61 6.28
N LEU A 45 -1.82 3.78 6.74
CA LEU A 45 -1.33 3.19 7.97
C LEU A 45 -1.43 4.22 9.09
N HIS A 46 -2.11 3.88 10.18
CA HIS A 46 -2.20 4.72 11.37
C HIS A 46 -2.25 3.83 12.62
N ASN A 47 -1.36 4.08 13.58
CA ASN A 47 -1.32 3.35 14.85
C ASN A 47 -1.24 1.82 14.71
N GLY A 48 -0.55 1.34 13.66
CA GLY A 48 -0.40 -0.08 13.34
C GLY A 48 -1.57 -0.73 12.61
N HIS A 49 -2.67 0.00 12.41
CA HIS A 49 -3.81 -0.42 11.59
C HIS A 49 -3.59 -0.07 10.12
N VAL A 50 -4.21 -0.84 9.23
CA VAL A 50 -4.23 -0.59 7.78
C VAL A 50 -5.66 -0.34 7.34
N PHE A 51 -5.88 0.78 6.65
CA PHE A 51 -7.18 1.17 6.12
C PHE A 51 -7.12 1.32 4.61
N THR A 52 -8.15 0.85 3.91
CA THR A 52 -8.35 1.13 2.49
C THR A 52 -9.11 2.45 2.34
N MET A 53 -8.60 3.37 1.51
CA MET A 53 -9.24 4.65 1.24
C MET A 53 -9.33 4.90 -0.28
N PRO A 54 -10.55 5.03 -0.86
CA PRO A 54 -10.69 5.42 -2.26
C PRO A 54 -10.18 6.84 -2.47
N VAL A 55 -9.48 7.08 -3.57
CA VAL A 55 -8.98 8.42 -3.96
C VAL A 55 -9.47 8.86 -5.34
N LEU A 56 -10.06 7.93 -6.09
CA LEU A 56 -10.72 8.19 -7.36
C LEU A 56 -12.20 7.83 -7.29
N SER A 57 -13.04 8.59 -7.99
CA SER A 57 -14.45 8.31 -8.19
C SER A 57 -14.67 7.06 -9.08
N PRO A 58 -15.92 6.58 -9.22
CA PRO A 58 -16.25 5.57 -10.22
C PRO A 58 -15.87 5.96 -11.65
N SER A 59 -15.93 7.26 -11.97
CA SER A 59 -15.50 7.86 -13.25
C SER A 59 -13.98 8.09 -13.37
N ARG A 60 -13.18 7.66 -12.38
CA ARG A 60 -11.71 7.83 -12.31
C ARG A 60 -11.22 9.26 -12.13
N GLU A 61 -12.07 10.13 -11.61
CA GLU A 61 -11.70 11.50 -11.29
C GLU A 61 -11.20 11.57 -9.84
N PRO A 62 -10.17 12.39 -9.54
CA PRO A 62 -9.74 12.61 -8.17
C PRO A 62 -10.88 13.10 -7.28
N LEU A 63 -10.99 12.54 -6.08
CA LEU A 63 -11.94 13.05 -5.09
C LEU A 63 -11.53 14.45 -4.62
N SER A 64 -12.51 15.23 -4.16
CA SER A 64 -12.25 16.58 -3.65
C SER A 64 -11.36 16.55 -2.41
N LEU A 65 -10.58 17.62 -2.21
CA LEU A 65 -9.74 17.77 -1.01
C LEU A 65 -10.56 17.67 0.28
N SER A 66 -11.79 18.21 0.30
CA SER A 66 -12.69 18.11 1.46
C SER A 66 -13.11 16.67 1.76
N ALA A 67 -13.41 15.87 0.73
CA ALA A 67 -13.75 14.46 0.89
C ALA A 67 -12.55 13.65 1.41
N LEU A 68 -11.36 13.85 0.82
CA LEU A 68 -10.13 13.21 1.27
C LEU A 68 -9.81 13.56 2.73
N THR A 69 -9.91 14.84 3.09
CA THR A 69 -9.68 15.32 4.47
C THR A 69 -10.64 14.68 5.46
N ALA A 70 -11.93 14.59 5.12
CA ALA A 70 -12.93 13.95 5.98
C ALA A 70 -12.63 12.45 6.19
N MET A 71 -12.16 11.74 5.16
CA MET A 71 -11.77 10.33 5.27
C MET A 71 -10.53 10.14 6.15
N PHE A 72 -9.50 10.99 6.01
CA PHE A 72 -8.33 10.95 6.90
C PHE A 72 -8.70 11.19 8.36
N ILE A 73 -9.54 12.21 8.64
CA ILE A 73 -10.05 12.47 9.99
C ILE A 73 -10.82 11.27 10.54
N SER A 74 -11.63 10.62 9.71
CA SER A 74 -12.37 9.41 10.09
C SER A 74 -11.43 8.25 10.44
N ILE A 75 -10.36 8.04 9.66
CA ILE A 75 -9.35 7.00 9.93
C ILE A 75 -8.67 7.24 11.28
N ILE A 76 -8.24 8.47 11.56
CA ILE A 76 -7.62 8.85 12.83
C ILE A 76 -8.56 8.56 14.00
N LYS A 77 -9.83 8.96 13.89
CA LYS A 77 -10.85 8.71 14.93
C LYS A 77 -11.14 7.23 15.16
N ARG A 78 -11.02 6.39 14.13
CA ARG A 78 -11.27 4.94 14.21
C ARG A 78 -10.11 4.13 14.77
N SER A 79 -8.92 4.73 14.88
CA SER A 79 -7.72 4.06 15.39
C SER A 79 -7.00 4.95 16.43
N PRO A 80 -7.68 5.31 17.54
CA PRO A 80 -7.11 6.23 18.53
C PRO A 80 -5.91 5.61 19.27
N GLU A 81 -5.87 4.29 19.41
CA GLU A 81 -4.84 3.55 20.14
C GLU A 81 -3.96 2.73 19.19
N ARG A 82 -2.71 2.51 19.61
CA ARG A 82 -1.75 1.69 18.88
C ARG A 82 -2.00 0.20 19.09
N LEU A 83 -2.01 -0.58 18.01
CA LEU A 83 -2.01 -2.04 18.10
C LEU A 83 -0.73 -2.54 18.77
N SER A 84 -0.89 -3.44 19.74
CA SER A 84 0.23 -4.15 20.37
C SER A 84 0.99 -5.04 19.39
N HIS A 85 0.29 -5.58 18.39
CA HIS A 85 0.83 -6.47 17.36
C HIS A 85 0.37 -6.01 15.97
N SER A 86 1.11 -5.10 15.35
CA SER A 86 0.84 -4.67 13.99
C SER A 86 1.31 -5.73 12.99
N VAL A 87 0.41 -6.23 12.15
CA VAL A 87 0.76 -7.24 11.14
C VAL A 87 1.78 -6.69 10.16
N GLY A 88 1.72 -5.41 9.80
CA GLY A 88 2.60 -4.79 8.80
C GLY A 88 4.11 -4.90 9.09
N ILE A 89 4.53 -5.08 10.35
CA ILE A 89 5.95 -5.17 10.73
C ILE A 89 6.67 -6.35 10.07
N VAL A 90 5.96 -7.44 9.77
CA VAL A 90 6.53 -8.63 9.13
C VAL A 90 7.14 -8.32 7.75
N SER A 91 6.70 -7.24 7.10
CA SER A 91 7.22 -6.82 5.79
C SER A 91 8.66 -6.33 5.84
N SER A 92 9.17 -5.97 7.04
CA SER A 92 10.55 -5.58 7.27
C SER A 92 11.48 -6.73 7.66
N ASP A 93 10.96 -7.95 7.83
CA ASP A 93 11.77 -9.11 8.21
C ASP A 93 12.65 -9.60 7.04
N ASN A 94 13.52 -10.58 7.32
CA ASN A 94 14.25 -11.32 6.30
C ASN A 94 13.30 -11.83 5.21
N ARG A 95 13.73 -11.78 3.95
CA ARG A 95 12.85 -12.04 2.79
C ARG A 95 12.29 -13.45 2.75
N ASP A 96 13.09 -14.46 3.06
CA ASP A 96 12.62 -15.85 3.08
C ASP A 96 11.68 -16.10 4.27
N ARG A 97 11.97 -15.51 5.44
CA ARG A 97 11.08 -15.57 6.61
C ARG A 97 9.76 -14.86 6.35
N TRP A 98 9.80 -13.69 5.71
CA TRP A 98 8.60 -12.98 5.30
C TRP A 98 7.81 -13.78 4.26
N ALA A 99 8.46 -14.39 3.27
CA ALA A 99 7.79 -15.26 2.30
C ALA A 99 7.03 -16.42 2.97
N GLU A 100 7.64 -17.08 3.96
CA GLU A 100 6.98 -18.15 4.73
C GLU A 100 5.77 -17.64 5.52
N LEU A 101 5.90 -16.52 6.23
CA LEU A 101 4.79 -15.90 6.98
C LEU A 101 3.69 -15.37 6.07
N TYR A 102 4.04 -14.83 4.91
CA TYR A 102 3.10 -14.30 3.94
C TYR A 102 2.19 -15.40 3.40
N GLU A 103 2.73 -16.58 3.06
CA GLU A 103 1.91 -17.72 2.63
C GLU A 103 1.01 -18.24 3.77
N GLN A 104 1.48 -18.22 5.03
CA GLN A 104 0.63 -18.55 6.19
C GLN A 104 -0.52 -17.55 6.39
N LEU A 105 -0.25 -16.24 6.27
CA LEU A 105 -1.28 -15.21 6.34
C LEU A 105 -2.30 -15.39 5.21
N LYS A 106 -1.82 -15.61 3.98
CA LYS A 106 -2.64 -15.77 2.78
C LYS A 106 -3.52 -17.02 2.79
N ALA A 107 -3.15 -18.06 3.55
CA ALA A 107 -3.94 -19.28 3.68
C ALA A 107 -5.37 -19.03 4.24
N HIS A 108 -5.57 -17.96 5.02
CA HIS A 108 -6.90 -17.58 5.50
C HIS A 108 -7.64 -16.70 4.46
N PRO A 109 -8.86 -17.05 4.01
CA PRO A 109 -9.56 -16.34 2.94
C PRO A 109 -9.71 -14.83 3.17
N THR A 110 -10.06 -14.42 4.39
CA THR A 110 -10.19 -12.99 4.75
C THR A 110 -8.87 -12.24 4.63
N ASN A 111 -7.77 -12.85 5.09
CA ASN A 111 -6.45 -12.23 5.02
C ASN A 111 -5.96 -12.17 3.57
N SER A 112 -6.24 -13.20 2.77
CA SER A 112 -5.94 -13.21 1.33
C SER A 112 -6.60 -12.02 0.62
N ALA A 113 -7.89 -11.75 0.91
CA ALA A 113 -8.59 -10.59 0.37
C ALA A 113 -7.98 -9.26 0.84
N HIS A 114 -7.60 -9.15 2.11
CA HIS A 114 -6.95 -7.95 2.65
C HIS A 114 -5.56 -7.71 2.05
N LEU A 115 -4.76 -8.78 1.90
CA LEU A 115 -3.44 -8.74 1.25
C LEU A 115 -3.57 -8.31 -0.21
N SER A 116 -4.51 -8.88 -0.97
CA SER A 116 -4.79 -8.42 -2.34
C SER A 116 -5.13 -6.94 -2.39
N CYS A 117 -5.95 -6.45 -1.45
CA CYS A 117 -6.30 -5.02 -1.39
C CYS A 117 -5.08 -4.13 -1.09
N ILE A 118 -4.15 -4.59 -0.25
CA ILE A 118 -2.88 -3.90 0.03
C ILE A 118 -1.96 -3.91 -1.19
N GLU A 119 -1.81 -5.07 -1.83
CA GLU A 119 -0.95 -5.26 -3.00
C GLU A 119 -1.43 -4.43 -4.20
N ASP A 120 -2.74 -4.24 -4.33
CA ASP A 120 -3.39 -3.44 -5.37
C ASP A 120 -3.59 -1.96 -4.96
N ALA A 121 -2.95 -1.47 -3.90
CA ALA A 121 -3.03 -0.07 -3.54
C ALA A 121 -2.16 0.79 -4.47
N LEU A 122 -2.63 1.99 -4.85
CA LEU A 122 -1.84 2.92 -5.67
C LEU A 122 -0.53 3.31 -4.98
N PHE A 123 -0.60 3.56 -3.66
CA PHE A 123 0.52 3.80 -2.77
C PHE A 123 0.05 3.70 -1.32
N ALA A 124 0.98 3.81 -0.38
CA ALA A 124 0.71 3.86 1.06
C ALA A 124 0.94 5.27 1.63
N VAL A 125 0.11 5.68 2.57
CA VAL A 125 0.28 6.89 3.39
C VAL A 125 0.40 6.50 4.84
N CYS A 126 1.52 6.83 5.47
CA CYS A 126 1.73 6.62 6.91
C CYS A 126 1.38 7.90 7.66
N LEU A 127 0.43 7.82 8.58
CA LEU A 127 0.11 8.87 9.53
C LEU A 127 0.83 8.55 10.83
N ASP A 128 2.09 8.97 10.90
CA ASP A 128 2.92 8.71 12.07
C ASP A 128 2.66 9.74 13.17
N GLN A 129 2.83 9.31 14.41
CA GLN A 129 2.79 10.20 15.56
C GLN A 129 4.07 11.03 15.64
N GLU A 130 3.97 12.16 16.31
CA GLU A 130 5.16 12.93 16.66
C GLU A 130 6.12 12.06 17.48
N PHE A 131 7.38 12.05 17.07
CA PHE A 131 8.42 11.32 17.75
C PHE A 131 9.10 12.27 18.74
N GLU A 132 8.88 12.07 20.04
CA GLU A 132 9.72 12.70 21.07
C GLU A 132 10.93 11.79 21.33
N PRO A 133 12.16 12.25 21.05
CA PRO A 133 13.39 11.47 21.20
C PRO A 133 13.80 11.18 22.65
#